data_AF-A0A7K3M076-F1
#
_entry.id   AF-A0A7K3M076-F1
#
_cell.length_a   1.000
_cell.length_b   1.000
_cell.length_c   1.000
_cell.angle_alpha   90.00
_cell.angle_beta   90.00
_cell.angle_gamma   90.00
#
_symmetry.space_group_name_H-M   'P 1'
#
loop_
_entity.id
_entity.type
_entity.pdbx_description
1 polymer ?
#
loop_
_entity_poly.entity_id
_entity_poly.type
_entity_poly.pdbx_seq_one_letter_code
_entity_poly.pdbx_strand_id
1 'polypeptide(L)' 'MYQQTLTASEPLAQNARPRVALVTGASRGIGAATARRLAADGLTLAINSYPDERMVEAATGVMSDIQSNGAWLRSSRRM' A
#
# COMPACT_ATOMS: atom_id res chain seq x y z
N MET A 1 -48.86 7.02 20.41
CA MET A 1 -48.47 7.06 18.99
C MET A 1 -46.98 7.39 18.94
N TYR A 2 -46.12 6.38 19.05
CA TYR A 2 -44.66 6.57 19.08
C TYR A 2 -44.14 6.57 17.64
N GLN A 3 -43.71 7.72 17.14
CA GLN A 3 -42.93 7.80 15.90
C GLN A 3 -41.45 7.77 16.28
N GLN A 4 -40.80 6.62 16.05
CA GLN A 4 -39.35 6.52 16.04
C GLN A 4 -38.85 7.03 14.68
N THR A 5 -38.25 8.21 14.64
CA THR A 5 -37.44 8.64 13.50
C THR A 5 -36.14 7.84 13.49
N LEU A 6 -36.04 6.88 12.57
CA LEU A 6 -34.80 6.21 12.19
C LEU A 6 -33.88 7.25 11.53
N THR A 7 -32.97 7.85 12.29
CA THR A 7 -31.87 8.64 11.74
C THR A 7 -30.92 7.68 11.04
N ALA A 8 -30.68 7.92 9.74
CA ALA A 8 -29.69 7.19 8.95
C ALA A 8 -28.38 7.08 9.74
N SER A 9 -27.85 5.86 9.85
CA SER A 9 -26.58 5.57 10.51
C SER A 9 -25.52 6.57 10.05
N GLU A 10 -24.92 7.28 11.01
CA GLU A 10 -23.71 8.07 10.77
C GLU A 10 -22.74 7.21 9.93
N PRO A 11 -22.09 7.77 8.89
CA PRO A 11 -21.09 7.02 8.18
C PRO A 11 -20.06 6.60 9.22
N LEU A 12 -19.99 5.30 9.50
CA LEU A 12 -18.97 4.70 10.34
C LEU A 12 -17.66 5.24 9.76
N ALA A 13 -17.06 6.23 10.39
CA ALA A 13 -15.71 6.65 10.10
C ALA A 13 -14.90 5.41 10.39
N GLN A 14 -14.72 4.58 9.35
CA GLN A 14 -14.07 3.29 9.45
C GLN A 14 -12.70 3.64 9.98
N ASN A 15 -12.50 3.28 11.26
CA ASN A 15 -11.25 3.30 12.00
C ASN A 15 -10.10 3.68 11.07
N ALA A 16 -9.59 4.92 11.15
CA ALA A 16 -8.58 5.48 10.26
C ALA A 16 -7.23 4.75 10.43
N ARG A 17 -7.25 3.45 10.22
CA ARG A 17 -6.11 2.56 10.19
C ARG A 17 -5.34 2.97 8.93
N PRO A 18 -4.03 3.18 9.02
CA PRO A 18 -3.23 3.47 7.84
C PRO A 18 -3.49 2.39 6.80
N ARG A 19 -3.85 2.79 5.59
CA ARG A 19 -4.19 1.87 4.50
C ARG A 19 -2.89 1.27 3.98
N VAL A 20 -2.76 -0.05 4.11
CA VAL A 20 -1.61 -0.82 3.63
C VAL A 20 -2.01 -1.61 2.39
N ALA A 21 -1.17 -1.64 1.37
CA ALA A 21 -1.33 -2.53 0.22
C ALA A 21 -0.14 -3.47 0.05
N LEU A 22 -0.42 -4.76 -0.14
CA LEU A 22 0.56 -5.78 -0.52
C LEU A 22 0.58 -5.92 -2.04
N VAL A 23 1.73 -5.74 -2.66
CA VAL A 23 1.91 -5.91 -4.11
C VAL A 23 2.86 -7.07 -4.37
N THR A 24 2.36 -8.10 -5.05
CA THR A 24 3.17 -9.23 -5.54
C THR A 24 3.66 -8.96 -6.96
N GLY A 25 4.84 -9.50 -7.31
CA GLY A 25 5.44 -9.25 -8.61
C GLY A 25 5.82 -7.79 -8.84
N ALA A 26 6.11 -7.04 -7.77
CA ALA A 26 6.33 -5.59 -7.88
C ALA A 26 7.69 -5.20 -8.46
N SER A 27 8.53 -6.17 -8.83
CA SER A 27 9.85 -5.92 -9.43
C SER A 27 9.78 -5.36 -10.85
N ARG A 28 8.67 -5.52 -11.58
CA ARG A 28 8.53 -5.07 -12.98
C ARG A 28 7.08 -4.99 -13.46
N GLY A 29 6.91 -4.45 -14.67
CA GLY A 29 5.65 -4.45 -15.40
C GLY A 29 4.50 -3.81 -14.61
N ILE A 30 3.34 -4.47 -14.64
CA ILE A 30 2.10 -3.98 -14.00
C ILE A 30 2.26 -3.90 -12.48
N GLY A 31 2.97 -4.84 -11.85
CA GLY A 31 3.20 -4.83 -10.40
C GLY A 31 3.96 -3.58 -9.96
N ALA A 32 5.05 -3.24 -10.66
CA ALA A 32 5.82 -2.02 -10.39
C ALA A 32 4.99 -0.75 -10.62
N ALA A 33 4.25 -0.68 -11.72
CA ALA A 33 3.38 0.46 -12.02
C ALA A 33 2.29 0.65 -10.95
N THR A 34 1.67 -0.46 -10.52
CA THR A 34 0.65 -0.47 -9.46
C THR A 34 1.23 -0.01 -8.12
N ALA A 35 2.42 -0.52 -7.74
CA ALA A 35 3.09 -0.10 -6.52
C ALA A 35 3.35 1.42 -6.52
N ARG A 36 3.88 1.97 -7.61
CA ARG A 36 4.11 3.43 -7.73
C ARG A 36 2.81 4.22 -7.64
N ARG A 37 1.73 3.76 -8.27
CA ARG A 37 0.42 4.43 -8.22
C ARG A 37 -0.15 4.44 -6.81
N LEU A 38 -0.15 3.30 -6.13
CA LEU A 38 -0.66 3.18 -4.76
C LEU A 38 0.18 3.99 -3.76
N ALA A 39 1.50 4.05 -3.96
CA ALA A 39 2.37 4.94 -3.19
C ALA A 39 1.99 6.42 -3.38
N ALA A 40 1.74 6.85 -4.62
CA ALA A 40 1.30 8.21 -4.92
C ALA A 40 -0.07 8.55 -4.31
N ASP A 41 -0.93 7.54 -4.11
CA ASP A 41 -2.21 7.69 -3.41
C ASP A 41 -2.06 7.70 -1.87
N GLY A 42 -0.83 7.66 -1.36
CA GLY A 42 -0.52 7.78 0.08
C GLY A 42 -0.63 6.48 0.87
N LEU A 43 -0.70 5.32 0.20
CA LEU A 43 -0.75 4.03 0.90
C LEU A 43 0.65 3.63 1.37
N THR A 44 0.70 2.99 2.54
CA THR A 44 1.89 2.22 2.96
C THR A 44 1.93 0.94 2.14
N LEU A 45 3.11 0.53 1.67
CA LEU A 45 3.24 -0.65 0.84
C LEU A 45 3.97 -1.80 1.55
N ALA A 46 3.65 -3.02 1.14
CA ALA A 46 4.50 -4.19 1.31
C ALA A 46 4.74 -4.74 -0.10
N ILE A 47 6.01 -4.95 -0.47
CA ILE A 47 6.39 -5.38 -1.81
C ILE A 47 6.94 -6.80 -1.72
N ASN A 48 6.45 -7.67 -2.60
CA ASN A 48 6.95 -9.02 -2.79
C ASN A 48 7.34 -9.25 -4.26
N SER A 49 8.41 -9.99 -4.49
CA SER A 49 8.90 -10.39 -5.81
C SER A 49 9.34 -11.85 -5.80
N TYR A 50 9.58 -12.40 -6.98
CA TYR A 50 10.17 -13.73 -7.10
C TYR A 50 11.56 -13.76 -6.43
N PRO A 51 11.93 -14.83 -5.70
CA PRO A 51 13.20 -14.92 -4.97
C PRO A 51 14.37 -15.23 -5.91
N ASP A 52 14.62 -14.30 -6.83
CA ASP A 52 15.75 -14.27 -7.76
C ASP A 52 16.51 -12.96 -7.54
N GLU A 53 17.83 -13.00 -7.55
CA GLU A 53 18.67 -11.84 -7.24
C GLU A 53 18.34 -10.62 -8.12
N ARG A 54 18.14 -10.84 -9.43
CA ARG A 54 17.80 -9.75 -10.34
C ARG A 54 16.43 -9.17 -10.05
N MET A 55 15.48 -10.02 -9.64
CA MET A 55 14.14 -9.58 -9.27
C MET A 55 14.11 -8.83 -7.94
N VAL A 56 14.95 -9.23 -6.98
CA VAL A 56 15.13 -8.53 -5.71
C VAL A 56 15.78 -7.17 -5.93
N GLU A 57 16.81 -7.08 -6.77
CA GLU A 57 17.45 -5.81 -7.15
C GLU A 57 16.44 -4.88 -7.82
N ALA A 58 15.67 -5.39 -8.79
CA ALA A 58 14.63 -4.61 -9.46
C ALA A 58 13.52 -4.14 -8.51
N ALA A 59 13.09 -4.97 -7.55
CA ALA A 59 12.14 -4.57 -6.51
C ALA A 59 12.72 -3.49 -5.58
N THR A 60 14.02 -3.56 -5.28
CA THR A 60 14.75 -2.55 -4.50
C THR A 60 14.78 -1.21 -5.25
N GLY A 61 15.03 -1.22 -6.56
CA GLY A 61 14.94 -0.02 -7.40
C GLY A 61 13.55 0.63 -7.36
N VAL A 62 12.48 -0.17 -7.46
CA VAL A 62 11.10 0.32 -7.32
C VAL A 62 10.85 0.92 -5.92
N MET A 63 11.41 0.31 -4.87
CA MET A 63 11.36 0.86 -3.51
C MET A 63 12.07 2.22 -3.40
N SER A 64 13.26 2.37 -3.99
CA SER A 64 13.98 3.64 -4.03
C SER A 64 13.22 4.74 -4.78
N ASP A 65 12.59 4.41 -5.91
CA ASP A 65 11.72 5.32 -6.65
C ASP A 65 10.55 5.82 -5.76
N ILE A 66 9.90 4.90 -5.05
CA ILE A 66 8.75 5.18 -4.20
C ILE A 66 9.15 6.06 -3.00
N GLN A 67 10.28 5.77 -2.36
CA GLN A 67 10.81 6.55 -1.24
C GLN A 67 11.16 7.98 -1.64
N SER A 68 11.73 8.17 -2.83
CA SER A 68 12.05 9.50 -3.36
C SER A 68 10.80 10.37 -3.57
N ASN A 69 9.64 9.75 -3.74
CA ASN A 69 8.35 10.43 -3.86
C ASN A 69 7.63 10.65 -2.51
N GLY A 70 8.31 10.41 -1.39
CA GLY A 70 7.78 10.65 -0.04
C GLY A 70 6.82 9.57 0.48
N ALA A 71 6.65 8.46 -0.24
CA ALA A 71 5.83 7.35 0.23
C ALA A 71 6.60 6.51 1.27
N TRP A 72 5.95 6.28 2.41
CA TRP A 72 6.58 5.63 3.56
C TRP A 72 6.54 4.11 3.43
N LEU A 73 7.68 3.50 3.10
CA LEU A 73 7.85 2.04 3.07
C LEU A 73 8.54 1.58 4.36
N ARG A 74 7.81 0.91 5.28
CA ARG A 74 8.46 0.22 6.40
C ARG A 74 9.16 -1.03 5.86
N SER A 75 10.45 -0.92 5.54
CA SER A 75 11.31 -2.10 5.40
C SER A 75 11.33 -2.80 6.76
N SER A 76 10.72 -3.99 6.85
CA SER A 76 10.86 -4.86 8.01
C SER A 76 12.28 -5.42 8.04
N ARG A 77 13.24 -4.63 8.51
CA ARG A 77 14.48 -5.17 9.08
C ARG A 77 14.26 -5.30 10.57
N ARG A 78 13.79 -6.48 10.98
CA ARG A 78 13.86 -6.93 12.37
C ARG A 78 14.14 -8.43 12.36
N MET A 79 15.42 -8.77 12.29
CA MET A 79 16.13 -9.88 12.95
C MET A 79 17.62 -9.63 12.73
#